data_AF-A0A2J6T667-F1
#
_entry.id   AF-A0A2J6T667-F1
#
_cell.length_a   1.000
_cell.length_b   1.000
_cell.length_c   1.000
_cell.angle_alpha   90.00
_cell.angle_beta   90.00
_cell.angle_gamma   90.00
#
_symmetry.space_group_name_H-M   'P 1'
#
loop_
_entity.id
_entity.type
_entity.pdbx_description
1 polymer ?
#
loop_
_entity_poly.entity_id
_entity_poly.type
_entity_poly.pdbx_seq_one_letter_code
_entity_poly.pdbx_strand_id
1 'polypeptide(L)'
;MRFLAQIGVTALLSTYVLGHPKSTSTSRRALHRRVIDLGAFRLNTIPSYSNASITDASGLTSLAKRDGYIGTATALVQKVIPGAEFRLVDDHYVGVNRIAHANFKQTVHGLDIDNADFNVNIAADGSVFSYGNSFFTGVIPTENPLMKAVHIDAVTALKKVSSTLVLPISADAATAVPASDIEHYVLKGSSGAHSDPKAHLHSSPWEVNDPSKGSRSIETNPQESGPSPFTWESDGTTSYTATEGNNGFAQANWEGDSSYLSDYRPSSTGGNFAFGLDLTNPNPKTYANASVTQLWYTANLYHDLLYNLGFTEAAGNFETNNNGKGGKGNDAVILNSQDAAGTDNADFAIPADGSQPRMRMFIWDYSTPHRDCAFDAGVIIHEYTHGLSNRLTGGPANVACLNVLEAGGMGEGWGDFVAIAIHVKTSDTRNRAYPLGDWIYNNAAGIRNYLYSTSLSTNPLTYAGTNSLNEVYAIDTLWATILYEVLWNLVDIHGITATRKPVFSGKIPTDGRFLAMKLVVDGMALQPCNPTTPQATDAIIDADTALTGGVNKCALWTAFAKRGSGANAKRNSGTNRKEGYTIPAGVC
;
A
#
# COMPACT_ATOMS: atom_id res chain seq x y z
N MET A 1 -26.78 -17.41 39.25
CA MET A 1 -25.35 -17.62 38.90
C MET A 1 -24.95 -16.50 37.96
N ARG A 2 -23.85 -15.81 38.29
CA ARG A 2 -23.53 -14.45 37.82
C ARG A 2 -22.92 -14.46 36.42
N PHE A 3 -23.48 -13.62 35.55
CA PHE A 3 -22.83 -13.12 34.33
C PHE A 3 -21.75 -12.10 34.71
N LEU A 4 -20.54 -12.27 34.20
CA LEU A 4 -19.46 -11.29 34.24
C LEU A 4 -19.26 -10.80 32.80
N ALA A 5 -19.56 -9.52 32.56
CA ALA A 5 -19.24 -8.84 31.31
C ALA A 5 -17.90 -8.10 31.50
N GLN A 6 -16.88 -8.51 30.74
CA GLN A 6 -15.63 -7.76 30.56
C GLN A 6 -15.90 -6.62 29.57
N ILE A 7 -15.66 -5.38 30.02
CA ILE A 7 -15.62 -4.21 29.14
C ILE A 7 -14.16 -4.04 28.71
N GLY A 8 -13.87 -4.43 27.47
CA GLY A 8 -12.62 -4.10 26.80
C GLY A 8 -12.68 -2.68 26.26
N VAL A 9 -11.77 -1.81 26.69
CA VAL A 9 -11.50 -0.52 26.08
C VAL A 9 -10.78 -0.80 24.75
N THR A 10 -11.51 -0.65 23.65
CA THR A 10 -10.95 -0.69 22.29
C THR A 10 -10.25 0.64 22.02
N ALA A 11 -8.92 0.64 22.04
CA ALA A 11 -8.17 1.65 21.33
C ALA A 11 -8.44 1.44 19.84
N LEU A 12 -9.15 2.39 19.22
CA LEU A 12 -9.36 2.44 17.77
C LEU A 12 -8.04 2.79 17.08
N LEU A 13 -7.16 1.79 16.92
CA LEU A 13 -6.20 1.82 15.82
C LEU A 13 -7.02 1.61 14.55
N SER A 14 -7.13 2.67 13.74
CA SER A 14 -7.77 2.63 12.42
C SER A 14 -6.98 1.69 11.52
N THR A 15 -7.35 0.41 11.51
CA THR A 15 -6.92 -0.56 10.52
C THR A 15 -7.78 -0.37 9.28
N TYR A 16 -7.16 -0.02 8.15
CA TYR A 16 -7.84 0.09 6.86
C TYR A 16 -7.80 -1.28 6.21
N VAL A 17 -8.95 -1.94 6.10
CA VAL A 17 -9.08 -3.22 5.40
C VAL A 17 -9.65 -2.92 4.01
N LEU A 18 -8.85 -3.13 2.98
CA LEU A 18 -9.31 -3.14 1.59
C LEU A 18 -9.54 -4.60 1.21
N GLY A 19 -10.80 -5.01 1.17
CA GLY A 19 -11.19 -6.28 0.56
C GLY A 19 -12.17 -6.02 -0.57
N HIS A 20 -12.33 -6.95 -1.51
CA HIS A 20 -13.26 -6.81 -2.63
C HIS A 20 -14.67 -7.35 -2.32
N PRO A 21 -15.61 -6.57 -1.78
CA PRO A 21 -16.97 -7.06 -1.56
C PRO A 21 -17.68 -7.40 -2.87
N LYS A 22 -18.26 -8.59 -2.85
CA LYS A 22 -19.34 -9.10 -3.69
C LYS A 22 -20.48 -8.08 -3.88
N SER A 23 -20.99 -7.97 -5.11
CA SER A 23 -22.31 -7.38 -5.37
C SER A 23 -23.40 -8.32 -4.84
N THR A 24 -23.92 -8.05 -3.64
CA THR A 24 -25.18 -8.65 -3.18
C THR A 24 -26.27 -7.60 -3.03
N SER A 25 -27.17 -7.58 -4.01
CA SER A 25 -28.54 -7.12 -3.83
C SER A 25 -29.20 -7.94 -2.71
N THR A 26 -29.57 -7.30 -1.59
CA THR A 26 -30.88 -7.52 -0.94
C THR A 26 -31.13 -6.58 0.24
N SER A 27 -32.29 -5.93 0.17
CA SER A 27 -32.97 -5.14 1.19
C SER A 27 -33.18 -5.92 2.51
N ARG A 28 -32.71 -5.37 3.63
CA ARG A 28 -33.37 -5.52 4.94
C ARG A 28 -33.32 -4.21 5.71
N ARG A 29 -34.50 -3.64 5.96
CA ARG A 29 -34.72 -2.50 6.88
C ARG A 29 -34.26 -2.89 8.28
N ALA A 30 -33.22 -2.21 8.79
CA ALA A 30 -32.81 -2.27 10.19
C ALA A 30 -32.98 -0.89 10.85
N LEU A 31 -33.33 -0.91 12.13
CA LEU A 31 -33.68 0.23 12.97
C LEU A 31 -32.56 1.29 13.03
N HIS A 32 -32.89 2.54 12.69
CA HIS A 32 -31.98 3.68 12.78
C HIS A 32 -31.72 4.07 14.24
N ARG A 33 -30.52 3.76 14.75
CA ARG A 33 -29.89 4.57 15.82
C ARG A 33 -29.59 5.94 15.20
N ARG A 34 -29.78 7.05 15.94
CA ARG A 34 -29.28 8.38 15.51
C ARG A 34 -27.76 8.33 15.48
N VAL A 35 -27.21 7.82 14.39
CA VAL A 35 -25.78 7.89 14.07
C VAL A 35 -25.51 9.35 13.79
N ILE A 36 -24.62 9.96 14.58
CA ILE A 36 -24.03 11.25 14.21
C ILE A 36 -23.36 11.01 12.86
N ASP A 37 -23.82 11.68 11.81
CA ASP A 37 -23.17 11.62 10.51
C ASP A 37 -21.82 12.32 10.62
N LEU A 38 -20.78 11.56 10.97
CA LEU A 38 -19.41 12.03 11.02
C LEU A 38 -18.93 12.50 9.63
N GLY A 39 -19.57 12.05 8.55
CA GLY A 39 -19.34 12.53 7.19
C GLY A 39 -19.67 14.01 7.01
N ALA A 40 -20.66 14.53 7.74
CA ALA A 40 -21.00 15.96 7.72
C ALA A 40 -19.89 16.85 8.32
N PHE A 41 -18.97 16.27 9.09
CA PHE A 41 -17.83 16.98 9.69
C PHE A 41 -16.53 16.77 8.92
N ARG A 42 -16.52 15.93 7.87
CA ARG A 42 -15.34 15.75 7.02
C ARG A 42 -15.07 17.01 6.22
N LEU A 43 -13.84 17.51 6.31
CA LEU A 43 -13.37 18.57 5.44
C LEU A 43 -13.25 18.02 4.02
N ASN A 44 -13.98 18.62 3.08
CA ASN A 44 -13.91 18.29 1.66
C ASN A 44 -12.79 19.09 0.99
N THR A 45 -11.55 18.95 1.47
CA THR A 45 -10.38 19.55 0.82
C THR A 45 -10.02 18.69 -0.40
N ILE A 46 -10.11 19.27 -1.59
CA ILE A 46 -9.54 18.65 -2.79
C ILE A 46 -8.05 18.99 -2.75
N PRO A 47 -7.14 18.00 -2.73
CA PRO A 47 -5.72 18.29 -2.71
C PRO A 47 -5.33 19.02 -4.00
N SER A 48 -4.26 19.78 -3.91
CA SER A 48 -3.56 20.38 -5.06
C SER A 48 -2.17 19.75 -5.19
N TYR A 49 -1.66 19.70 -6.41
CA TYR A 49 -0.30 19.27 -6.69
C TYR A 49 0.40 20.31 -7.56
N SER A 50 1.56 20.76 -7.12
CA SER A 50 2.46 21.63 -7.89
C SER A 50 3.62 20.78 -8.38
N ASN A 51 3.52 20.37 -9.65
CA ASN A 51 4.52 19.54 -10.31
C ASN A 51 5.84 20.31 -10.57
N ALA A 52 6.88 19.60 -11.00
CA ALA A 52 8.21 20.16 -11.20
C ALA A 52 8.22 21.37 -12.16
N SER A 53 7.42 21.30 -13.23
CA SER A 53 7.35 22.41 -14.20
C SER A 53 6.72 23.66 -13.61
N ILE A 54 5.70 23.52 -12.76
CA ILE A 54 5.06 24.64 -12.05
C ILE A 54 6.00 25.22 -11.00
N THR A 55 6.67 24.35 -10.22
CA THR A 55 7.60 24.78 -9.18
C THR A 55 8.79 25.54 -9.78
N ASP A 56 9.36 25.07 -10.88
CA ASP A 56 10.42 25.75 -11.63
C ASP A 56 9.97 27.15 -12.10
N ALA A 57 8.77 27.25 -12.67
CA ALA A 57 8.23 28.52 -13.17
C ALA A 57 7.90 29.54 -12.06
N SER A 58 7.58 29.07 -10.86
CA SER A 58 7.16 29.91 -9.73
C SER A 58 8.31 30.64 -9.01
N GLY A 59 9.57 30.32 -9.34
CA GLY A 59 10.74 30.82 -8.62
C GLY A 59 10.85 30.31 -7.17
N LEU A 60 10.04 29.32 -6.79
CA LEU A 60 10.13 28.67 -5.47
C LEU A 60 11.38 27.80 -5.33
N THR A 61 11.98 27.38 -6.45
CA THR A 61 13.29 26.72 -6.51
C THR A 61 14.43 27.56 -5.91
N SER A 62 14.27 28.90 -5.87
CA SER A 62 15.26 29.82 -5.31
C SER A 62 15.06 30.13 -3.82
N LEU A 63 14.16 29.42 -3.12
CA LEU A 63 14.10 29.49 -1.66
C LEU A 63 15.52 29.22 -1.12
N ALA A 64 16.06 30.18 -0.36
CA ALA A 64 17.43 30.08 0.14
C ALA A 64 17.57 28.74 0.87
N LYS A 65 18.45 27.87 0.36
CA LYS A 65 18.72 26.54 0.92
C LYS A 65 19.00 26.72 2.41
N ARG A 66 18.05 26.30 3.24
CA ARG A 66 18.16 26.36 4.70
C ARG A 66 19.01 25.18 5.18
N ASP A 67 19.10 24.96 6.48
CA ASP A 67 19.83 23.85 7.10
C ASP A 67 19.23 22.48 6.71
N GLY A 68 19.43 22.04 5.46
CA GLY A 68 18.94 20.79 4.90
C GLY A 68 17.57 20.85 4.21
N TYR A 69 17.11 19.69 3.74
CA TYR A 69 15.85 19.55 3.00
C TYR A 69 14.63 19.84 3.89
N ILE A 70 14.66 19.48 5.18
CA ILE A 70 13.57 19.76 6.13
C ILE A 70 13.39 21.26 6.31
N GLY A 71 14.48 22.01 6.48
CA GLY A 71 14.42 23.47 6.61
C GLY A 71 13.85 24.14 5.35
N THR A 72 14.23 23.62 4.17
CA THR A 72 13.70 24.11 2.89
C THR A 72 12.21 23.77 2.72
N ALA A 73 11.81 22.55 3.06
CA ALA A 73 10.41 22.12 3.03
C ALA A 73 9.53 22.92 4.01
N THR A 74 10.02 23.15 5.23
CA THR A 74 9.33 23.96 6.24
C THR A 74 9.12 25.41 5.75
N ALA A 75 10.16 26.00 5.14
CA ALA A 75 10.06 27.34 4.58
C ALA A 75 9.06 27.42 3.41
N LEU A 76 8.94 26.37 2.61
CA LEU A 76 7.92 26.28 1.56
C LEU A 76 6.51 26.27 2.16
N VAL A 77 6.24 25.42 3.16
CA VAL A 77 4.92 25.35 3.80
C VAL A 77 4.50 26.73 4.34
N GLN A 78 5.41 27.42 5.06
CA GLN A 78 5.17 28.77 5.58
C GLN A 78 4.92 29.82 4.49
N LYS A 79 5.56 29.67 3.32
CA LYS A 79 5.38 30.58 2.19
C LYS A 79 4.06 30.34 1.46
N VAL A 80 3.67 29.08 1.29
CA VAL A 80 2.44 28.69 0.58
C VAL A 80 1.21 29.00 1.42
N ILE A 81 1.25 28.72 2.73
CA ILE A 81 0.14 29.00 3.66
C ILE A 81 0.65 29.82 4.87
N PRO A 82 0.83 31.15 4.72
CA PRO A 82 1.30 32.00 5.81
C PRO A 82 0.38 31.95 7.02
N GLY A 83 0.97 31.76 8.20
CA GLY A 83 0.23 31.74 9.47
C GLY A 83 -0.47 30.41 9.81
N ALA A 84 -0.34 29.38 8.97
CA ALA A 84 -0.79 28.04 9.36
C ALA A 84 0.06 27.50 10.53
N GLU A 85 -0.62 26.92 11.52
CA GLU A 85 -0.03 26.03 12.51
C GLU A 85 0.12 24.63 11.88
N PHE A 86 1.28 24.01 12.04
CA PHE A 86 1.55 22.66 11.52
C PHE A 86 2.71 22.00 12.26
N ARG A 87 2.82 20.68 12.10
CA ARG A 87 3.95 19.89 12.59
C ARG A 87 4.56 19.07 11.46
N LEU A 88 5.87 18.84 11.53
CA LEU A 88 6.53 17.81 10.73
C LEU A 88 6.06 16.43 11.19
N VAL A 89 5.77 15.55 10.25
CA VAL A 89 5.52 14.14 10.51
C VAL A 89 6.85 13.40 10.56
N ASP A 90 7.03 12.55 11.57
CA ASP A 90 8.24 11.75 11.79
C ASP A 90 8.25 10.52 10.87
N ASP A 91 8.30 10.78 9.57
CA ASP A 91 8.32 9.79 8.48
C ASP A 91 9.08 10.27 7.24
N HIS A 92 9.89 11.32 7.38
CA HIS A 92 10.64 11.91 6.28
C HIS A 92 11.85 11.05 5.91
N TYR A 93 12.17 10.96 4.62
CA TYR A 93 13.28 10.13 4.13
C TYR A 93 13.85 10.66 2.81
N VAL A 94 14.99 10.12 2.39
CA VAL A 94 15.56 10.35 1.05
C VAL A 94 15.40 9.08 0.24
N GLY A 95 14.59 9.14 -0.81
CA GLY A 95 14.32 8.00 -1.69
C GLY A 95 15.55 7.59 -2.48
N VAL A 96 15.52 6.38 -3.03
CA VAL A 96 16.63 5.84 -3.85
C VAL A 96 16.90 6.69 -5.09
N ASN A 97 15.90 7.43 -5.60
CA ASN A 97 16.03 8.40 -6.69
C ASN A 97 16.69 9.75 -6.28
N ARG A 98 17.03 9.91 -4.99
CA ARG A 98 17.59 11.12 -4.35
C ARG A 98 16.61 12.28 -4.14
N ILE A 99 15.31 12.05 -4.30
CA ILE A 99 14.31 13.00 -3.84
C ILE A 99 14.11 12.80 -2.34
N ALA A 100 14.18 13.88 -1.57
CA ALA A 100 13.82 13.85 -0.16
C ALA A 100 12.33 14.16 0.00
N HIS A 101 11.62 13.35 0.78
CA HIS A 101 10.20 13.46 1.05
C HIS A 101 10.01 13.93 2.49
N ALA A 102 9.25 15.02 2.67
CA ALA A 102 8.90 15.55 3.99
C ALA A 102 7.39 15.83 4.05
N ASN A 103 6.71 15.24 5.04
CA ASN A 103 5.27 15.39 5.23
C ASN A 103 4.96 16.25 6.44
N PHE A 104 3.92 17.06 6.33
CA PHE A 104 3.45 17.96 7.38
C PHE A 104 1.96 17.77 7.59
N LYS A 105 1.55 17.82 8.86
CA LYS A 105 0.14 17.80 9.27
C LYS A 105 -0.24 19.19 9.76
N GLN A 106 -1.32 19.75 9.21
CA GLN A 106 -1.85 20.99 9.75
C GLN A 106 -2.39 20.74 11.15
N THR A 107 -2.10 21.66 12.05
CA THR A 107 -2.60 21.61 13.43
C THR A 107 -3.37 22.88 13.73
N VAL A 108 -4.30 22.82 14.67
CA VAL A 108 -4.95 23.98 15.25
C VAL A 108 -5.08 23.75 16.74
N HIS A 109 -4.51 24.63 17.56
CA HIS A 109 -4.51 24.49 19.02
C HIS A 109 -3.88 23.18 19.52
N GLY A 110 -2.90 22.66 18.76
CA GLY A 110 -2.24 21.39 19.03
C GLY A 110 -3.04 20.14 18.62
N LEU A 111 -4.18 20.30 17.93
CA LEU A 111 -4.95 19.20 17.35
C LEU A 111 -4.67 19.07 15.86
N ASP A 112 -4.47 17.84 15.37
CA ASP A 112 -4.38 17.57 13.94
C ASP A 112 -5.72 17.86 13.25
N ILE A 113 -5.67 18.54 12.11
CA ILE A 113 -6.81 18.67 11.22
C ILE A 113 -6.84 17.45 10.29
N ASP A 114 -7.95 16.71 10.32
CA ASP A 114 -8.15 15.55 9.46
C ASP A 114 -8.10 15.92 7.97
N ASN A 115 -7.44 15.10 7.15
CA ASN A 115 -7.16 15.33 5.71
C ASN A 115 -6.47 16.67 5.34
N ALA A 116 -5.87 17.37 6.30
CA ALA A 116 -5.07 18.58 6.04
C ALA A 116 -3.58 18.25 6.03
N ASP A 117 -3.13 17.68 4.92
CA ASP A 117 -1.78 17.15 4.72
C ASP A 117 -1.01 17.98 3.68
N PHE A 118 0.30 18.10 3.87
CA PHE A 118 1.21 18.80 2.95
C PHE A 118 2.47 17.97 2.80
N ASN A 119 2.75 17.46 1.60
CA ASN A 119 3.97 16.74 1.29
C ASN A 119 4.88 17.61 0.40
N VAL A 120 6.16 17.62 0.71
CA VAL A 120 7.17 18.38 -0.03
C VAL A 120 8.26 17.44 -0.50
N ASN A 121 8.56 17.51 -1.80
CA ASN A 121 9.60 16.75 -2.45
C ASN A 121 10.77 17.70 -2.76
N ILE A 122 11.95 17.41 -2.22
CA ILE A 122 13.15 18.24 -2.36
C ILE A 122 14.17 17.50 -3.24
N ALA A 123 14.65 18.16 -4.28
CA ALA A 123 15.66 17.62 -5.18
C ALA A 123 17.01 17.45 -4.45
N ALA A 124 17.89 16.63 -5.03
CA ALA A 124 19.22 16.35 -4.47
C ALA A 124 20.11 17.61 -4.31
N ASP A 125 19.84 18.66 -5.08
CA ASP A 125 20.53 19.94 -4.95
C ASP A 125 19.96 20.81 -3.81
N GLY A 126 18.88 20.40 -3.16
CA GLY A 126 18.20 21.12 -2.08
C GLY A 126 17.10 22.08 -2.56
N SER A 127 16.79 22.14 -3.86
CA SER A 127 15.67 22.93 -4.37
C SER A 127 14.33 22.22 -4.17
N VAL A 128 13.23 22.97 -4.08
CA VAL A 128 11.89 22.38 -4.07
C VAL A 128 11.63 21.78 -5.45
N PHE A 129 11.37 20.48 -5.50
CA PHE A 129 11.07 19.77 -6.74
C PHE A 129 9.57 19.82 -7.04
N SER A 130 8.74 19.30 -6.14
CA SER A 130 7.28 19.34 -6.25
C SER A 130 6.65 19.32 -4.86
N TYR A 131 5.36 19.61 -4.77
CA TYR A 131 4.65 19.52 -3.50
C TYR A 131 3.15 19.30 -3.68
N GLY A 132 2.57 18.58 -2.73
CA GLY A 132 1.13 18.42 -2.60
C GLY A 132 0.61 19.17 -1.37
N ASN A 133 -0.60 19.73 -1.48
CA ASN A 133 -1.20 20.52 -0.41
C ASN A 133 -2.71 20.32 -0.32
N SER A 134 -3.18 19.98 0.87
CA SER A 134 -4.60 19.89 1.26
C SER A 134 -4.91 20.64 2.56
N PHE A 135 -3.99 21.49 3.05
CA PHE A 135 -4.22 22.31 4.23
C PHE A 135 -5.49 23.13 4.10
N PHE A 136 -6.28 23.16 5.18
CA PHE A 136 -7.49 23.93 5.28
C PHE A 136 -7.16 25.42 5.36
N THR A 137 -7.78 26.21 4.48
CA THR A 137 -7.59 27.68 4.39
C THR A 137 -8.83 28.47 4.82
N GLY A 138 -9.84 27.80 5.40
CA GLY A 138 -11.04 28.46 5.90
C GLY A 138 -10.81 29.10 7.28
N VAL A 139 -11.91 29.48 7.92
CA VAL A 139 -11.86 30.13 9.24
C VAL A 139 -11.48 29.12 10.31
N ILE A 140 -10.38 29.40 11.01
CA ILE A 140 -9.90 28.61 12.15
C ILE A 140 -10.60 29.11 13.43
N PRO A 141 -11.11 28.22 14.31
CA PRO A 141 -11.66 28.63 15.61
C PRO A 141 -10.64 29.42 16.43
N THR A 142 -11.02 30.59 16.93
CA THR A 142 -10.14 31.42 17.76
C THR A 142 -9.87 30.84 19.14
N GLU A 143 -10.83 30.09 19.67
CA GLU A 143 -10.72 29.43 20.97
C GLU A 143 -10.25 28.00 20.82
N ASN A 144 -9.42 27.55 21.77
CA ASN A 144 -9.00 26.15 21.82
C ASN A 144 -10.22 25.26 22.13
N PRO A 145 -10.64 24.37 21.22
CA PRO A 145 -11.77 23.48 21.45
C PRO A 145 -11.49 22.49 22.58
N LEU A 146 -10.20 22.22 22.88
CA LEU A 146 -9.80 21.59 24.13
C LEU A 146 -9.89 22.65 25.24
N MET A 147 -11.10 22.84 25.77
CA MET A 147 -11.19 23.25 27.17
C MET A 147 -10.48 22.15 27.94
N LYS A 148 -9.26 22.43 28.43
CA LYS A 148 -8.47 21.51 29.25
C LYS A 148 -9.43 20.91 30.28
N ALA A 149 -9.80 19.64 30.09
CA ALA A 149 -10.66 18.98 31.05
C ALA A 149 -9.90 19.11 32.37
N VAL A 150 -10.52 19.77 33.36
CA VAL A 150 -9.98 19.82 34.71
C VAL A 150 -9.63 18.37 35.03
N HIS A 151 -8.34 18.08 35.22
CA HIS A 151 -7.88 16.73 35.49
C HIS A 151 -8.67 16.23 36.69
N ILE A 152 -9.69 15.39 36.45
CA ILE A 152 -10.48 14.82 37.53
C ILE A 152 -9.60 13.70 38.05
N ASP A 153 -9.10 13.88 39.26
CA ASP A 153 -8.40 12.86 40.01
C ASP A 153 -9.10 11.50 39.86
N ALA A 154 -8.35 10.42 39.66
CA ALA A 154 -8.89 9.10 39.30
C ALA A 154 -9.90 8.58 40.33
N VAL A 155 -9.68 8.87 41.62
CA VAL A 155 -10.60 8.52 42.70
C VAL A 155 -11.88 9.36 42.61
N THR A 156 -11.75 10.65 42.29
CA THR A 156 -12.89 11.56 42.05
C THR A 156 -13.71 11.14 40.83
N ALA A 157 -13.07 10.67 39.76
CA ALA A 157 -13.74 10.13 38.58
C ALA A 157 -14.51 8.83 38.92
N LEU A 158 -13.88 7.91 39.64
CA LEU A 158 -14.52 6.68 40.11
C LEU A 158 -15.72 6.98 41.02
N LYS A 159 -15.60 7.92 41.97
CA LYS A 159 -16.70 8.36 42.84
C LYS A 159 -17.87 8.92 42.03
N LYS A 160 -17.60 9.75 41.02
CA LYS A 160 -18.64 10.29 40.12
C LYS A 160 -19.34 9.21 39.30
N VAL A 161 -18.58 8.27 38.74
CA VAL A 161 -19.16 7.17 37.94
C VAL A 161 -19.98 6.25 38.84
N SER A 162 -19.47 5.88 40.02
CA SER A 162 -20.19 5.05 40.98
C SER A 162 -21.50 5.69 41.45
N SER A 163 -21.52 7.01 41.71
CA SER A 163 -22.75 7.70 42.12
C SER A 163 -23.73 7.89 40.96
N THR A 164 -23.24 8.22 39.76
CA THR A 164 -24.08 8.49 38.59
C THR A 164 -24.74 7.22 38.05
N LEU A 165 -23.98 6.13 37.98
CA LEU A 165 -24.45 4.84 37.48
C LEU A 165 -25.01 3.92 38.58
N VAL A 166 -25.06 4.42 39.83
CA VAL A 166 -25.53 3.68 41.01
C VAL A 166 -24.83 2.32 41.13
N LEU A 167 -23.51 2.31 40.93
CA LEU A 167 -22.71 1.09 41.04
C LEU A 167 -22.51 0.75 42.52
N PRO A 168 -22.56 -0.54 42.92
CA PRO A 168 -22.36 -0.96 44.31
C PRO A 168 -20.87 -0.98 44.70
N ILE A 169 -20.17 0.12 44.47
CA ILE A 169 -18.72 0.26 44.67
C ILE A 169 -18.48 1.52 45.51
N SER A 170 -17.96 1.37 46.73
CA SER A 170 -17.51 2.52 47.56
C SER A 170 -16.05 2.81 47.28
N ALA A 171 -15.74 4.07 46.97
CA ALA A 171 -14.39 4.56 46.72
C ALA A 171 -13.95 5.57 47.79
N ASP A 172 -14.60 5.58 48.96
CA ASP A 172 -14.41 6.61 49.98
C ASP A 172 -13.00 6.62 50.58
N ALA A 173 -12.38 5.44 50.66
CA ALA A 173 -11.00 5.23 51.13
C ALA A 173 -9.99 4.97 50.00
N ALA A 174 -10.38 5.11 48.72
CA ALA A 174 -9.48 4.81 47.60
C ALA A 174 -8.40 5.89 47.45
N THR A 175 -7.16 5.47 47.17
CA THR A 175 -6.03 6.33 46.81
C THR A 175 -5.45 5.88 45.48
N ALA A 176 -5.06 6.84 44.63
CA ALA A 176 -4.35 6.53 43.39
C ALA A 176 -2.85 6.33 43.71
N VAL A 177 -2.30 5.18 43.36
CA VAL A 177 -0.86 4.89 43.47
C VAL A 177 -0.29 4.77 42.05
N PRO A 178 0.79 5.48 41.71
CA PRO A 178 1.50 5.25 40.45
C PRO A 178 2.08 3.83 40.44
N ALA A 179 1.78 3.05 39.41
CA ALA A 179 2.47 1.80 39.15
C ALA A 179 3.68 2.10 38.27
N SER A 180 4.89 2.03 38.83
CA SER A 180 6.12 1.95 38.05
C SER A 180 6.39 0.50 37.65
N ASP A 181 6.94 0.35 36.44
CA ASP A 181 7.71 -0.81 35.96
C ASP A 181 6.93 -1.97 35.30
N ILE A 182 7.01 -2.01 33.96
CA ILE A 182 7.09 -3.25 33.19
C ILE A 182 8.55 -3.38 32.74
N GLU A 183 9.29 -4.30 33.36
CA GLU A 183 10.62 -4.70 32.92
C GLU A 183 10.51 -5.49 31.61
N HIS A 184 11.23 -5.04 30.57
CA HIS A 184 11.54 -5.85 29.40
C HIS A 184 12.89 -6.56 29.63
N TYR A 185 12.92 -7.87 29.41
CA TYR A 185 14.16 -8.66 29.38
C TYR A 185 14.72 -8.75 27.96
N VAL A 186 16.05 -8.68 27.83
CA VAL A 186 16.80 -8.98 26.59
C VAL A 186 17.50 -10.32 26.77
N LEU A 187 17.23 -11.28 25.89
CA LEU A 187 18.01 -12.50 25.78
C LEU A 187 19.17 -12.25 24.80
N LYS A 188 20.40 -12.56 25.23
CA LYS A 188 21.61 -12.51 24.38
C LYS A 188 22.30 -13.87 24.39
N GLY A 189 22.81 -14.30 23.23
CA GLY A 189 23.79 -15.40 23.15
C GLY A 189 23.38 -16.65 22.37
N SER A 190 22.61 -16.55 21.29
CA SER A 190 22.47 -17.66 20.33
C SER A 190 23.45 -17.49 19.16
N SER A 191 24.39 -18.42 19.04
CA SER A 191 25.25 -18.59 17.87
C SER A 191 25.18 -20.04 17.41
N GLY A 192 25.23 -20.26 16.08
CA GLY A 192 25.28 -21.61 15.54
C GLY A 192 24.76 -21.76 14.12
N ALA A 193 25.56 -21.34 13.12
CA ALA A 193 25.49 -21.94 11.80
C ALA A 193 26.91 -22.10 11.26
N HIS A 194 27.29 -23.35 10.95
CA HIS A 194 28.60 -23.74 10.41
C HIS A 194 28.71 -23.45 8.89
N SER A 195 27.61 -23.05 8.26
CA SER A 195 27.48 -22.48 6.91
C SER A 195 26.01 -22.14 6.68
N ASP A 196 25.70 -21.22 5.76
CA ASP A 196 24.32 -20.84 5.43
C ASP A 196 23.49 -22.08 5.00
N PRO A 197 22.31 -22.34 5.61
CA PRO A 197 21.41 -23.38 5.17
C PRO A 197 20.90 -23.07 3.75
N LYS A 198 20.68 -24.11 2.93
CA LYS A 198 20.07 -23.97 1.61
C LYS A 198 18.59 -24.31 1.70
N ALA A 199 17.72 -23.35 1.38
CA ALA A 199 16.29 -23.56 1.26
C ALA A 199 15.92 -24.04 -0.15
N HIS A 200 15.05 -25.04 -0.23
CA HIS A 200 14.45 -25.56 -1.45
C HIS A 200 12.94 -25.38 -1.39
N LEU A 201 12.38 -24.57 -2.27
CA LEU A 201 10.94 -24.30 -2.33
C LEU A 201 10.35 -24.90 -3.60
N HIS A 202 9.31 -25.74 -3.46
CA HIS A 202 8.53 -26.16 -4.61
C HIS A 202 7.39 -25.15 -4.80
N SER A 203 7.48 -24.28 -5.80
CA SER A 203 6.53 -23.19 -6.01
C SER A 203 6.27 -22.99 -7.49
N SER A 204 5.14 -22.38 -7.84
CA SER A 204 4.96 -21.77 -9.17
C SER A 204 6.02 -20.66 -9.28
N PRO A 205 6.90 -20.70 -10.30
CA PRO A 205 7.89 -19.66 -10.49
C PRO A 205 7.27 -18.27 -10.54
N TRP A 206 8.03 -17.25 -10.18
CA TRP A 206 7.60 -15.84 -10.19
C TRP A 206 6.85 -15.39 -11.46
N GLU A 207 7.22 -15.91 -12.63
CA GLU A 207 6.65 -15.57 -13.94
C GLU A 207 5.32 -16.31 -14.23
N VAL A 208 4.88 -17.21 -13.33
CA VAL A 208 3.68 -18.05 -13.47
C VAL A 208 2.58 -17.49 -12.58
N ASN A 209 1.59 -16.84 -13.21
CA ASN A 209 0.46 -16.25 -12.50
C ASN A 209 -0.37 -17.28 -11.72
N ASP A 210 -0.70 -18.40 -12.36
CA ASP A 210 -1.58 -19.41 -11.79
C ASP A 210 -1.29 -20.80 -12.39
N PRO A 211 -1.81 -21.89 -11.79
CA PRO A 211 -1.53 -23.26 -12.22
C PRO A 211 -1.93 -23.60 -13.66
N SER A 212 -2.79 -22.80 -14.31
CA SER A 212 -3.13 -23.00 -15.73
C SER A 212 -2.10 -22.42 -16.70
N LYS A 213 -1.19 -21.56 -16.22
CA LYS A 213 -0.22 -20.83 -17.05
C LYS A 213 1.21 -21.37 -16.96
N GLY A 214 1.45 -22.35 -16.09
CA GLY A 214 2.77 -22.94 -15.89
C GLY A 214 2.76 -24.04 -14.84
N SER A 215 3.89 -24.73 -14.71
CA SER A 215 4.10 -25.78 -13.71
C SER A 215 4.99 -25.29 -12.59
N ARG A 216 4.83 -25.89 -11.40
CA ARG A 216 5.71 -25.65 -10.25
C ARG A 216 7.12 -26.19 -10.53
N SER A 217 8.12 -25.58 -9.92
CA SER A 217 9.52 -26.03 -9.93
C SER A 217 10.17 -25.86 -8.56
N ILE A 218 11.32 -26.52 -8.37
CA ILE A 218 12.13 -26.33 -7.17
C ILE A 218 13.04 -25.11 -7.37
N GLU A 219 12.85 -24.10 -6.54
CA GLU A 219 13.71 -22.93 -6.41
C GLU A 219 14.66 -23.14 -5.23
N THR A 220 15.95 -22.85 -5.42
CA THR A 220 16.95 -22.97 -4.36
C THR A 220 17.48 -21.60 -3.99
N ASN A 221 17.35 -21.21 -2.73
CA ASN A 221 17.72 -19.89 -2.21
C ASN A 221 17.25 -18.73 -3.11
N PRO A 222 15.92 -18.57 -3.33
CA PRO A 222 15.40 -17.55 -4.24
C PRO A 222 15.62 -16.10 -3.77
N GLN A 223 15.88 -15.89 -2.46
CA GLN A 223 16.06 -14.59 -1.84
C GLN A 223 17.17 -13.73 -2.45
N GLU A 224 17.02 -12.42 -2.30
CA GLU A 224 18.05 -11.44 -2.66
C GLU A 224 18.83 -10.98 -1.43
N SER A 225 20.16 -11.01 -1.47
CA SER A 225 20.97 -10.60 -0.31
C SER A 225 20.90 -9.12 0.05
N GLY A 226 20.48 -8.26 -0.88
CA GLY A 226 20.32 -6.82 -0.62
C GLY A 226 19.02 -6.52 0.14
N PRO A 227 17.86 -6.79 -0.50
CA PRO A 227 16.54 -6.71 0.13
C PRO A 227 16.32 -7.63 1.33
N SER A 228 16.83 -8.86 1.29
CA SER A 228 16.67 -9.88 2.34
C SER A 228 18.04 -10.29 2.91
N PRO A 229 18.73 -9.41 3.66
CA PRO A 229 20.09 -9.65 4.15
C PRO A 229 20.18 -10.81 5.15
N PHE A 230 19.05 -11.18 5.76
CA PHE A 230 18.96 -12.27 6.72
C PHE A 230 18.44 -13.57 6.09
N THR A 231 18.26 -13.64 4.77
CA THR A 231 17.39 -14.61 4.09
C THR A 231 15.91 -14.39 4.44
N TRP A 232 15.01 -15.25 3.93
CA TRP A 232 13.59 -15.14 4.26
C TRP A 232 13.26 -15.84 5.58
N GLU A 233 14.11 -16.77 6.03
CA GLU A 233 13.95 -17.57 7.24
C GLU A 233 14.68 -17.01 8.47
N SER A 234 14.98 -15.71 8.50
CA SER A 234 15.52 -15.06 9.70
C SER A 234 15.14 -13.59 9.75
N ASP A 235 15.06 -13.04 10.95
CA ASP A 235 14.92 -11.60 11.23
C ASP A 235 16.26 -10.96 11.68
N GLY A 236 17.37 -11.70 11.55
CA GLY A 236 18.70 -11.30 12.00
C GLY A 236 19.00 -11.59 13.48
N THR A 237 17.98 -11.96 14.27
CA THR A 237 18.13 -12.37 15.69
C THR A 237 17.79 -13.85 15.87
N THR A 238 16.68 -14.28 15.25
CA THR A 238 16.14 -15.62 15.27
C THR A 238 16.22 -16.21 13.88
N SER A 239 16.65 -17.46 13.78
CA SER A 239 16.54 -18.25 12.55
C SER A 239 15.37 -19.21 12.69
N TYR A 240 14.57 -19.28 11.64
CA TYR A 240 13.34 -20.06 11.58
C TYR A 240 13.54 -21.31 10.71
N THR A 241 12.71 -22.32 10.98
CA THR A 241 12.61 -23.53 10.14
C THR A 241 11.23 -23.64 9.48
N ALA A 242 10.43 -22.58 9.57
CA ALA A 242 9.07 -22.50 9.08
C ALA A 242 8.94 -21.32 8.10
N THR A 243 7.77 -21.14 7.51
CA THR A 243 7.43 -20.02 6.60
C THR A 243 7.28 -18.69 7.37
N GLU A 244 8.37 -18.23 7.97
CA GLU A 244 8.45 -17.08 8.86
C GLU A 244 9.86 -16.45 8.80
N GLY A 245 9.93 -15.13 8.82
CA GLY A 245 11.17 -14.37 9.01
C GLY A 245 10.97 -12.88 8.77
N ASN A 246 12.02 -12.16 8.36
CA ASN A 246 12.03 -10.70 8.42
C ASN A 246 10.86 -10.03 7.68
N ASN A 247 10.46 -10.57 6.54
CA ASN A 247 9.51 -9.90 5.63
C ASN A 247 8.05 -10.33 5.90
N GLY A 248 7.82 -11.48 6.53
CA GLY A 248 6.47 -11.99 6.75
C GLY A 248 6.35 -13.35 7.43
N PHE A 249 5.17 -13.57 7.99
CA PHE A 249 4.75 -14.74 8.76
C PHE A 249 3.57 -15.39 8.05
N ALA A 250 3.77 -16.56 7.45
CA ALA A 250 2.71 -17.26 6.73
C ALA A 250 2.17 -18.48 7.48
N GLN A 251 0.85 -18.60 7.52
CA GLN A 251 0.11 -19.67 8.21
C GLN A 251 -1.24 -19.91 7.52
N ALA A 252 -1.83 -21.08 7.75
CA ALA A 252 -3.23 -21.32 7.45
C ALA A 252 -4.11 -20.79 8.61
N ASN A 253 -5.15 -20.01 8.30
CA ASN A 253 -6.08 -19.45 9.30
C ASN A 253 -7.49 -20.00 9.12
N TRP A 254 -7.73 -21.23 9.55
CA TRP A 254 -9.02 -21.90 9.32
C TRP A 254 -10.14 -21.44 10.25
N GLU A 255 -9.79 -20.68 11.27
CA GLU A 255 -10.67 -20.08 12.26
C GLU A 255 -11.17 -18.71 11.77
N GLY A 256 -10.41 -18.04 10.90
CA GLY A 256 -10.75 -16.72 10.36
C GLY A 256 -10.68 -15.62 11.41
N ASP A 257 -9.94 -15.85 12.50
CA ASP A 257 -9.76 -14.90 13.58
C ASP A 257 -8.45 -14.08 13.41
N SER A 258 -8.09 -13.29 14.43
CA SER A 258 -6.91 -12.42 14.38
C SER A 258 -5.62 -13.06 14.90
N SER A 259 -5.71 -14.25 15.48
CA SER A 259 -4.56 -15.05 15.90
C SER A 259 -3.77 -15.48 14.68
N TYR A 260 -2.46 -15.66 14.85
CA TYR A 260 -1.61 -16.14 13.76
C TYR A 260 -0.37 -16.84 14.30
N LEU A 261 0.21 -16.39 15.42
CA LEU A 261 1.45 -16.93 15.98
C LEU A 261 1.39 -18.43 16.25
N SER A 262 0.26 -18.94 16.76
CA SER A 262 0.05 -20.36 17.06
C SER A 262 -0.55 -21.18 15.91
N ASP A 263 -0.88 -20.53 14.80
CA ASP A 263 -1.61 -21.18 13.71
C ASP A 263 -0.70 -22.12 12.92
N TYR A 264 -1.33 -22.99 12.14
CA TYR A 264 -0.62 -24.02 11.41
C TYR A 264 0.26 -23.40 10.31
N ARG A 265 1.57 -23.66 10.39
CA ARG A 265 2.52 -23.37 9.31
C ARG A 265 3.43 -24.58 9.07
N PRO A 266 3.81 -24.85 7.81
CA PRO A 266 4.78 -25.89 7.51
C PRO A 266 6.14 -25.54 8.13
N SER A 267 6.77 -26.53 8.74
CA SER A 267 8.16 -26.46 9.20
C SER A 267 8.96 -27.59 8.56
N SER A 268 10.18 -27.29 8.13
CA SER A 268 11.09 -28.23 7.49
C SER A 268 12.53 -27.96 7.92
N THR A 269 13.09 -28.85 8.73
CA THR A 269 14.51 -28.79 9.11
C THR A 269 15.38 -28.88 7.86
N GLY A 270 16.26 -27.90 7.67
CA GLY A 270 17.09 -27.78 6.46
C GLY A 270 16.43 -27.04 5.29
N GLY A 271 15.28 -26.38 5.51
CA GLY A 271 14.68 -25.45 4.54
C GLY A 271 14.04 -26.11 3.33
N ASN A 272 13.70 -27.40 3.38
CA ASN A 272 13.09 -28.11 2.26
C ASN A 272 11.56 -27.99 2.28
N PHE A 273 11.03 -26.91 1.72
CA PHE A 273 9.60 -26.64 1.56
C PHE A 273 9.07 -27.19 0.22
N ALA A 274 9.36 -28.46 -0.06
CA ALA A 274 8.94 -29.14 -1.29
C ALA A 274 7.67 -29.99 -1.08
N PHE A 275 6.52 -29.34 -0.92
CA PHE A 275 5.25 -30.04 -0.64
C PHE A 275 4.46 -30.38 -1.91
N GLY A 276 3.79 -31.53 -1.90
CA GLY A 276 2.87 -31.96 -2.97
C GLY A 276 1.65 -31.05 -3.06
N LEU A 277 1.09 -30.94 -4.27
CA LEU A 277 -0.12 -30.18 -4.56
C LEU A 277 -1.09 -31.05 -5.36
N ASP A 278 -2.29 -31.25 -4.82
CA ASP A 278 -3.40 -31.94 -5.49
C ASP A 278 -4.64 -31.03 -5.51
N LEU A 279 -4.74 -30.22 -6.55
CA LEU A 279 -5.89 -29.32 -6.77
C LEU A 279 -7.17 -30.06 -7.17
N THR A 280 -7.11 -31.39 -7.39
CA THR A 280 -8.31 -32.19 -7.65
C THR A 280 -9.02 -32.61 -6.37
N ASN A 281 -8.37 -32.44 -5.22
CA ASN A 281 -8.96 -32.73 -3.92
C ASN A 281 -9.92 -31.62 -3.47
N PRO A 282 -11.19 -31.93 -3.15
CA PRO A 282 -12.17 -30.93 -2.72
C PRO A 282 -11.91 -30.35 -1.33
N ASN A 283 -10.95 -30.88 -0.55
CA ASN A 283 -10.58 -30.34 0.75
C ASN A 283 -9.23 -29.57 0.65
N PRO A 284 -9.24 -28.22 0.64
CA PRO A 284 -8.02 -27.43 0.52
C PRO A 284 -7.00 -27.63 1.64
N LYS A 285 -7.46 -28.06 2.83
CA LYS A 285 -6.57 -28.32 3.97
C LYS A 285 -5.54 -29.42 3.67
N THR A 286 -5.85 -30.32 2.73
CA THR A 286 -4.95 -31.43 2.36
C THR A 286 -3.67 -30.97 1.67
N TYR A 287 -3.69 -29.78 1.05
CA TYR A 287 -2.52 -29.16 0.40
C TYR A 287 -2.11 -27.83 1.06
N ALA A 288 -2.52 -27.59 2.31
CA ALA A 288 -2.22 -26.35 3.03
C ALA A 288 -0.72 -26.03 3.10
N ASN A 289 0.15 -27.04 3.21
CA ASN A 289 1.61 -26.82 3.20
C ASN A 289 2.09 -26.17 1.89
N ALA A 290 1.60 -26.64 0.75
CA ALA A 290 1.94 -26.06 -0.54
C ALA A 290 1.34 -24.65 -0.69
N SER A 291 0.13 -24.44 -0.17
CA SER A 291 -0.57 -23.16 -0.20
C SER A 291 0.14 -22.08 0.62
N VAL A 292 0.45 -22.37 1.89
CA VAL A 292 1.18 -21.46 2.78
C VAL A 292 2.59 -21.17 2.22
N THR A 293 3.27 -22.19 1.69
CA THR A 293 4.59 -22.00 1.06
C THR A 293 4.53 -21.12 -0.19
N GLN A 294 3.49 -21.29 -1.03
CA GLN A 294 3.32 -20.46 -2.23
C GLN A 294 3.04 -19.00 -1.86
N LEU A 295 2.16 -18.75 -0.90
CA LEU A 295 1.87 -17.40 -0.40
C LEU A 295 3.13 -16.72 0.13
N TRP A 296 3.88 -17.44 0.97
CA TRP A 296 5.13 -16.95 1.55
C TRP A 296 6.18 -16.66 0.47
N TYR A 297 6.35 -17.56 -0.50
CA TYR A 297 7.28 -17.39 -1.63
C TYR A 297 6.94 -16.15 -2.47
N THR A 298 5.68 -15.99 -2.87
CA THR A 298 5.26 -14.86 -3.71
C THR A 298 5.41 -13.53 -2.96
N ALA A 299 4.99 -13.47 -1.69
CA ALA A 299 5.10 -12.26 -0.88
C ALA A 299 6.56 -11.83 -0.66
N ASN A 300 7.47 -12.77 -0.37
CA ASN A 300 8.88 -12.46 -0.18
C ASN A 300 9.60 -12.04 -1.48
N LEU A 301 9.27 -12.65 -2.63
CA LEU A 301 9.81 -12.18 -3.91
C LEU A 301 9.32 -10.78 -4.24
N TYR A 302 8.05 -10.49 -3.94
CA TYR A 302 7.52 -9.17 -4.21
C TYR A 302 8.12 -8.12 -3.29
N HIS A 303 8.35 -8.44 -2.01
CA HIS A 303 9.16 -7.63 -1.10
C HIS A 303 10.53 -7.30 -1.73
N ASP A 304 11.27 -8.32 -2.17
CA ASP A 304 12.62 -8.13 -2.73
C ASP A 304 12.60 -7.27 -4.01
N LEU A 305 11.59 -7.46 -4.87
CA LEU A 305 11.39 -6.64 -6.07
C LEU A 305 11.07 -5.19 -5.71
N LEU A 306 10.12 -4.96 -4.80
CA LEU A 306 9.72 -3.61 -4.37
C LEU A 306 10.86 -2.87 -3.69
N TYR A 307 11.68 -3.56 -2.90
CA TYR A 307 12.89 -3.02 -2.31
C TYR A 307 13.84 -2.47 -3.39
N ASN A 308 14.11 -3.28 -4.41
CA ASN A 308 14.95 -2.87 -5.55
C ASN A 308 14.34 -1.69 -6.32
N LEU A 309 13.01 -1.59 -6.36
CA LEU A 309 12.29 -0.47 -6.96
C LEU A 309 12.16 0.75 -6.03
N GLY A 310 12.65 0.69 -4.79
CA GLY A 310 12.77 1.83 -3.88
C GLY A 310 11.82 1.84 -2.69
N PHE A 311 11.01 0.80 -2.48
CA PHE A 311 10.23 0.62 -1.27
C PHE A 311 11.09 -0.05 -0.19
N THR A 312 11.98 0.76 0.38
CA THR A 312 12.96 0.37 1.40
C THR A 312 12.43 0.63 2.82
N GLU A 313 13.22 0.29 3.83
CA GLU A 313 12.93 0.49 5.24
C GLU A 313 12.53 1.96 5.54
N ALA A 314 13.35 2.92 5.10
CA ALA A 314 13.04 4.35 5.30
C ALA A 314 11.79 4.84 4.54
N ALA A 315 11.36 4.11 3.51
CA ALA A 315 10.15 4.41 2.74
C ALA A 315 8.92 3.67 3.31
N GLY A 316 9.05 3.02 4.47
CA GLY A 316 7.97 2.33 5.16
C GLY A 316 7.60 0.98 4.56
N ASN A 317 8.60 0.17 4.19
CA ASN A 317 8.38 -1.22 3.80
C ASN A 317 7.95 -2.10 4.98
N PHE A 318 7.83 -3.41 4.76
CA PHE A 318 7.30 -4.34 5.75
C PHE A 318 8.40 -5.29 6.22
N GLU A 319 9.05 -4.94 7.33
CA GLU A 319 10.16 -5.69 7.89
C GLU A 319 10.08 -5.76 9.42
N THR A 320 10.39 -6.92 10.00
CA THR A 320 10.52 -7.05 11.46
C THR A 320 11.72 -6.24 11.94
N ASN A 321 12.86 -6.35 11.25
CA ASN A 321 14.12 -5.73 11.59
C ASN A 321 14.70 -4.95 10.40
N ASN A 322 14.58 -3.63 10.48
CA ASN A 322 15.06 -2.69 9.46
C ASN A 322 16.60 -2.55 9.41
N ASN A 323 17.33 -3.28 10.25
CA ASN A 323 18.80 -3.30 10.27
C ASN A 323 19.44 -1.90 10.37
N GLY A 324 18.79 -0.97 11.08
CA GLY A 324 19.25 0.41 11.25
C GLY A 324 19.18 1.29 10.00
N LYS A 325 18.45 0.91 8.96
CA LYS A 325 18.36 1.66 7.68
C LYS A 325 17.25 2.72 7.63
N GLY A 326 16.55 2.96 8.74
CA GLY A 326 15.46 3.94 8.85
C GLY A 326 14.08 3.29 8.90
N GLY A 327 13.04 4.10 8.90
CA GLY A 327 11.65 3.65 9.07
C GLY A 327 11.38 3.05 10.45
N LYS A 328 10.21 2.41 10.60
CA LYS A 328 9.78 1.74 11.82
C LYS A 328 9.52 0.27 11.55
N GLY A 329 10.40 -0.60 12.03
CA GLY A 329 10.23 -2.05 11.90
C GLY A 329 9.18 -2.63 12.87
N ASN A 330 9.23 -3.94 13.07
CA ASN A 330 8.19 -4.76 13.71
C ASN A 330 6.89 -4.81 12.91
N ASP A 331 6.98 -4.72 11.59
CA ASP A 331 5.82 -4.62 10.72
C ASP A 331 5.85 -5.55 9.49
N ALA A 332 6.56 -6.67 9.62
CA ALA A 332 6.44 -7.79 8.70
C ALA A 332 4.99 -8.22 8.47
N VAL A 333 4.71 -8.70 7.25
CA VAL A 333 3.34 -9.01 6.83
C VAL A 333 2.85 -10.30 7.48
N ILE A 334 1.66 -10.26 8.10
CA ILE A 334 0.91 -11.45 8.48
C ILE A 334 0.22 -11.99 7.23
N LEU A 335 0.57 -13.20 6.80
CA LEU A 335 0.14 -13.82 5.54
C LEU A 335 -0.77 -15.03 5.82
N ASN A 336 -2.08 -14.81 5.87
CA ASN A 336 -3.04 -15.88 6.13
C ASN A 336 -3.47 -16.56 4.82
N SER A 337 -3.19 -17.85 4.71
CA SER A 337 -3.71 -18.69 3.64
C SER A 337 -4.98 -19.43 4.06
N GLN A 338 -5.85 -19.72 3.09
CA GLN A 338 -7.12 -20.43 3.29
C GLN A 338 -7.95 -19.83 4.44
N ASP A 339 -7.91 -18.50 4.55
CA ASP A 339 -8.47 -17.78 5.69
C ASP A 339 -10.00 -17.92 5.70
N ALA A 340 -10.57 -18.36 6.82
CA ALA A 340 -12.00 -18.65 6.92
C ALA A 340 -12.87 -17.40 7.18
N ALA A 341 -12.27 -16.20 7.28
CA ALA A 341 -13.01 -14.96 7.42
C ALA A 341 -13.80 -14.57 6.15
N GLY A 342 -13.48 -15.18 5.01
CA GLY A 342 -14.11 -14.91 3.73
C GLY A 342 -14.02 -16.05 2.72
N THR A 343 -14.67 -15.85 1.59
CA THR A 343 -14.61 -16.69 0.38
C THR A 343 -14.69 -15.75 -0.83
N ASP A 344 -14.24 -16.21 -1.99
CA ASP A 344 -14.38 -15.50 -3.27
C ASP A 344 -13.79 -14.08 -3.28
N ASN A 345 -12.73 -13.89 -2.49
CA ASN A 345 -12.09 -12.60 -2.29
C ASN A 345 -10.65 -12.77 -1.77
N ALA A 346 -9.96 -11.67 -1.53
CA ALA A 346 -8.80 -11.53 -0.67
C ALA A 346 -8.84 -10.11 -0.06
N ASP A 347 -8.01 -9.84 0.94
CA ASP A 347 -7.85 -8.48 1.45
C ASP A 347 -6.50 -8.23 2.12
N PHE A 348 -6.14 -6.95 2.19
CA PHE A 348 -4.95 -6.46 2.86
C PHE A 348 -5.29 -5.35 3.86
N ALA A 349 -5.02 -5.59 5.14
CA ALA A 349 -5.19 -4.62 6.20
C ALA A 349 -3.90 -3.81 6.40
N ILE A 350 -3.95 -2.49 6.23
CA ILE A 350 -2.77 -1.62 6.21
C ILE A 350 -2.79 -0.65 7.39
N PRO A 351 -1.98 -0.89 8.44
CA PRO A 351 -1.66 0.14 9.42
C PRO A 351 -0.44 0.96 8.97
N ALA A 352 -0.22 2.08 9.66
CA ALA A 352 0.98 2.90 9.48
C ALA A 352 2.28 2.14 9.76
N ASP A 353 3.40 2.70 9.30
CA ASP A 353 4.75 2.19 9.52
C ASP A 353 5.03 1.82 10.99
N GLY A 354 5.60 0.63 11.22
CA GLY A 354 5.85 0.08 12.55
C GLY A 354 4.68 -0.70 13.17
N SER A 355 3.67 -1.05 12.39
CA SER A 355 2.60 -1.97 12.79
C SER A 355 2.35 -3.00 11.69
N GLN A 356 2.20 -4.27 12.06
CA GLN A 356 2.08 -5.37 11.09
C GLN A 356 0.82 -5.24 10.23
N PRO A 357 0.94 -5.23 8.89
CA PRO A 357 -0.20 -5.41 8.02
C PRO A 357 -0.63 -6.88 8.00
N ARG A 358 -1.83 -7.14 7.50
CA ARG A 358 -2.37 -8.50 7.40
C ARG A 358 -3.01 -8.75 6.05
N MET A 359 -2.46 -9.68 5.30
CA MET A 359 -3.03 -10.25 4.08
C MET A 359 -3.87 -11.47 4.42
N ARG A 360 -5.05 -11.58 3.83
CA ARG A 360 -5.92 -12.75 3.94
C ARG A 360 -6.29 -13.26 2.55
N MET A 361 -5.88 -14.50 2.26
CA MET A 361 -6.18 -15.19 1.01
C MET A 361 -7.28 -16.22 1.26
N PHE A 362 -8.38 -16.13 0.50
CA PHE A 362 -9.54 -17.00 0.69
C PHE A 362 -9.62 -18.14 -0.33
N ILE A 363 -10.52 -19.08 -0.06
CA ILE A 363 -10.95 -20.11 -1.03
C ILE A 363 -12.04 -19.52 -1.94
N TRP A 364 -12.01 -19.87 -3.23
CA TRP A 364 -12.94 -19.43 -4.27
C TRP A 364 -13.80 -20.60 -4.78
N ASP A 365 -15.12 -20.44 -4.80
CA ASP A 365 -16.10 -21.50 -5.06
C ASP A 365 -16.73 -21.49 -6.47
N TYR A 366 -16.24 -20.63 -7.37
CA TYR A 366 -16.69 -20.55 -8.78
C TYR A 366 -16.31 -21.75 -9.66
N SER A 367 -15.64 -22.76 -9.10
CA SER A 367 -15.24 -23.98 -9.81
C SER A 367 -15.40 -25.20 -8.93
N THR A 368 -15.37 -26.38 -9.55
CA THR A 368 -15.38 -27.66 -8.83
C THR A 368 -14.18 -28.49 -9.28
N PRO A 369 -13.24 -28.85 -8.38
CA PRO A 369 -13.11 -28.38 -6.99
C PRO A 369 -12.91 -26.87 -6.84
N HIS A 370 -13.13 -26.33 -5.63
CA HIS A 370 -12.86 -24.93 -5.30
C HIS A 370 -11.37 -24.61 -5.49
N ARG A 371 -11.06 -23.35 -5.83
CA ARG A 371 -9.69 -22.89 -6.09
C ARG A 371 -9.16 -22.12 -4.89
N ASP A 372 -7.93 -22.41 -4.50
CA ASP A 372 -7.23 -21.70 -3.43
C ASP A 372 -6.50 -20.49 -4.01
N CYS A 373 -6.85 -19.29 -3.54
CA CYS A 373 -6.33 -18.03 -4.05
C CYS A 373 -4.82 -17.85 -3.80
N ALA A 374 -4.24 -18.59 -2.85
CA ALA A 374 -2.80 -18.57 -2.63
C ALA A 374 -1.98 -19.11 -3.82
N PHE A 375 -2.61 -19.71 -4.82
CA PHE A 375 -1.96 -20.12 -6.08
C PHE A 375 -2.18 -19.16 -7.25
N ASP A 376 -2.92 -18.07 -7.06
CA ASP A 376 -3.02 -16.98 -8.03
C ASP A 376 -2.09 -15.84 -7.58
N ALA A 377 -0.87 -15.84 -8.11
CA ALA A 377 0.17 -14.86 -7.77
C ALA A 377 -0.28 -13.42 -8.06
N GLY A 378 -1.11 -13.22 -9.09
CA GLY A 378 -1.68 -11.91 -9.42
C GLY A 378 -2.51 -11.33 -8.28
N VAL A 379 -3.30 -12.14 -7.58
CA VAL A 379 -4.08 -11.68 -6.43
C VAL A 379 -3.18 -11.38 -5.22
N ILE A 380 -2.19 -12.23 -4.92
CA ILE A 380 -1.23 -11.95 -3.83
C ILE A 380 -0.49 -10.62 -4.07
N ILE A 381 -0.04 -10.40 -5.30
CA ILE A 381 0.65 -9.17 -5.70
C ILE A 381 -0.30 -7.97 -5.62
N HIS A 382 -1.56 -8.12 -6.04
CA HIS A 382 -2.58 -7.08 -5.91
C HIS A 382 -2.73 -6.64 -4.45
N GLU A 383 -2.98 -7.60 -3.54
CA GLU A 383 -3.16 -7.32 -2.12
C GLU A 383 -1.94 -6.66 -1.48
N TYR A 384 -0.74 -7.17 -1.76
CA TYR A 384 0.49 -6.58 -1.24
C TYR A 384 0.69 -5.15 -1.78
N THR A 385 0.24 -4.87 -3.00
CA THR A 385 0.34 -3.54 -3.62
C THR A 385 -0.56 -2.52 -2.93
N HIS A 386 -1.66 -2.92 -2.29
CA HIS A 386 -2.38 -2.02 -1.39
C HIS A 386 -1.50 -1.53 -0.24
N GLY A 387 -0.64 -2.40 0.30
CA GLY A 387 0.38 -2.04 1.27
C GLY A 387 1.36 -0.99 0.73
N LEU A 388 1.96 -1.27 -0.43
CA LEU A 388 2.87 -0.35 -1.12
C LEU A 388 2.24 1.03 -1.35
N SER A 389 1.06 1.08 -1.97
CA SER A 389 0.43 2.32 -2.38
C SER A 389 0.00 3.18 -1.19
N ASN A 390 -0.49 2.55 -0.10
CA ASN A 390 -0.90 3.26 1.10
C ASN A 390 0.28 3.70 1.98
N ARG A 391 1.41 2.97 2.01
CA ARG A 391 2.61 3.39 2.74
C ARG A 391 3.35 4.53 2.04
N LEU A 392 3.37 4.55 0.70
CA LEU A 392 4.05 5.60 -0.06
C LEU A 392 3.22 6.89 -0.19
N THR A 393 1.91 6.78 -0.45
CA THR A 393 1.07 7.95 -0.72
C THR A 393 0.87 8.77 0.56
N GLY A 394 1.38 10.00 0.59
CA GLY A 394 1.25 10.89 1.76
C GLY A 394 2.19 10.56 2.92
N GLY A 395 3.07 9.57 2.75
CA GLY A 395 4.13 9.22 3.70
C GLY A 395 3.82 7.97 4.56
N PRO A 396 4.87 7.26 5.04
CA PRO A 396 4.73 6.01 5.79
C PRO A 396 3.84 6.07 7.03
N ALA A 397 3.74 7.25 7.66
CA ALA A 397 2.93 7.43 8.86
C ALA A 397 1.43 7.68 8.57
N ASN A 398 1.03 7.90 7.31
CA ASN A 398 -0.34 8.24 6.94
C ASN A 398 -0.92 7.32 5.87
N VAL A 399 -1.54 6.22 6.31
CA VAL A 399 -2.25 5.26 5.45
C VAL A 399 -3.67 5.72 5.08
N ALA A 400 -4.06 6.95 5.43
CA ALA A 400 -5.40 7.46 5.15
C ALA A 400 -5.51 8.17 3.78
N CYS A 401 -4.51 8.02 2.93
CA CYS A 401 -4.32 8.84 1.74
C CYS A 401 -4.86 8.26 0.43
N LEU A 402 -5.52 7.10 0.47
CA LEU A 402 -6.27 6.53 -0.66
C LEU A 402 -7.74 6.25 -0.28
N ASN A 403 -8.33 7.11 0.56
CA ASN A 403 -9.62 6.87 1.21
C ASN A 403 -10.81 7.59 0.58
N VAL A 404 -10.59 8.36 -0.49
CA VAL A 404 -11.67 8.94 -1.30
C VAL A 404 -11.87 8.13 -2.57
N LEU A 405 -13.08 8.15 -3.13
CA LEU A 405 -13.49 7.28 -4.24
C LEU A 405 -12.48 7.20 -5.40
N GLU A 406 -11.94 8.33 -5.84
CA GLU A 406 -10.97 8.35 -6.96
C GLU A 406 -9.60 7.83 -6.55
N ALA A 407 -9.10 8.23 -5.37
CA ALA A 407 -7.82 7.78 -4.86
C ALA A 407 -7.83 6.28 -4.54
N GLY A 408 -8.89 5.79 -3.88
CA GLY A 408 -9.08 4.37 -3.59
C GLY A 408 -9.26 3.53 -4.85
N GLY A 409 -9.97 4.05 -5.86
CA GLY A 409 -10.03 3.43 -7.18
C GLY A 409 -8.66 3.32 -7.85
N MET A 410 -7.80 4.33 -7.74
CA MET A 410 -6.41 4.21 -8.20
C MET A 410 -5.61 3.20 -7.34
N GLY A 411 -5.90 3.09 -6.05
CA GLY A 411 -5.39 2.05 -5.13
C GLY A 411 -5.53 0.64 -5.69
N GLU A 412 -6.75 0.28 -6.09
CA GLU A 412 -7.07 -0.97 -6.78
C GLU A 412 -6.34 -1.08 -8.13
N GLY A 413 -6.36 -0.02 -8.94
CA GLY A 413 -5.74 -0.02 -10.26
C GLY A 413 -4.21 -0.18 -10.24
N TRP A 414 -3.53 0.29 -9.19
CA TRP A 414 -2.11 0.01 -9.01
C TRP A 414 -1.86 -1.47 -8.72
N GLY A 415 -2.72 -2.11 -7.90
CA GLY A 415 -2.64 -3.54 -7.63
C GLY A 415 -2.78 -4.38 -8.89
N ASP A 416 -3.79 -4.09 -9.70
CA ASP A 416 -4.00 -4.75 -11.00
C ASP A 416 -2.83 -4.50 -11.95
N PHE A 417 -2.36 -3.25 -12.06
CA PHE A 417 -1.26 -2.90 -12.94
C PHE A 417 0.02 -3.67 -12.59
N VAL A 418 0.43 -3.69 -11.33
CA VAL A 418 1.70 -4.35 -10.96
C VAL A 418 1.59 -5.87 -11.10
N ALA A 419 0.46 -6.46 -10.71
CA ALA A 419 0.18 -7.87 -10.95
C ALA A 419 0.33 -8.23 -12.44
N ILE A 420 -0.19 -7.40 -13.34
CA ILE A 420 -0.06 -7.64 -14.79
C ILE A 420 1.36 -7.39 -15.27
N ALA A 421 1.98 -6.29 -14.88
CA ALA A 421 3.31 -5.89 -15.32
C ALA A 421 4.34 -7.00 -15.03
N ILE A 422 4.29 -7.61 -13.83
CA ILE A 422 5.16 -8.73 -13.45
C ILE A 422 5.01 -9.93 -14.38
N HIS A 423 3.78 -10.22 -14.81
CA HIS A 423 3.47 -11.39 -15.65
C HIS A 423 3.49 -11.11 -17.16
N VAL A 424 3.94 -9.92 -17.59
CA VAL A 424 4.23 -9.66 -19.01
C VAL A 424 5.48 -10.41 -19.41
N LYS A 425 5.38 -11.22 -20.47
CA LYS A 425 6.47 -12.05 -20.99
C LYS A 425 7.14 -11.37 -22.17
N THR A 426 8.39 -11.74 -22.44
CA THR A 426 9.13 -11.26 -23.63
C THR A 426 8.51 -11.67 -24.96
N SER A 427 7.64 -12.68 -24.98
CA SER A 427 6.87 -13.10 -26.15
C SER A 427 5.58 -12.30 -26.36
N ASP A 428 5.13 -11.55 -25.35
CA ASP A 428 3.93 -10.72 -25.49
C ASP A 428 4.23 -9.48 -26.33
N THR A 429 3.17 -8.91 -26.90
CA THR A 429 3.23 -7.66 -27.66
C THR A 429 2.18 -6.70 -27.12
N ARG A 430 2.25 -5.43 -27.51
CA ARG A 430 1.25 -4.41 -27.17
C ARG A 430 -0.21 -4.78 -27.46
N ASN A 431 -0.46 -5.77 -28.31
CA ASN A 431 -1.80 -6.25 -28.64
C ASN A 431 -2.32 -7.32 -27.67
N ARG A 432 -1.49 -7.80 -26.75
CA ARG A 432 -1.90 -8.75 -25.72
C ARG A 432 -2.94 -8.10 -24.81
N ALA A 433 -3.98 -8.86 -24.50
CA ALA A 433 -4.96 -8.48 -23.49
C ALA A 433 -4.81 -9.40 -22.27
N TYR A 434 -4.84 -8.82 -21.06
CA TYR A 434 -4.68 -9.53 -19.80
C TYR A 434 -5.98 -9.51 -18.98
N PRO A 435 -6.43 -10.66 -18.47
CA PRO A 435 -7.38 -10.70 -17.37
C PRO A 435 -6.65 -10.56 -16.03
N LEU A 436 -7.42 -10.32 -14.96
CA LEU A 436 -6.99 -10.55 -13.59
C LEU A 436 -7.89 -11.60 -12.95
N GLY A 437 -7.30 -12.57 -12.23
CA GLY A 437 -8.03 -13.58 -11.49
C GLY A 437 -8.88 -14.53 -12.34
N ASP A 438 -8.53 -14.74 -13.63
CA ASP A 438 -9.29 -15.60 -14.54
C ASP A 438 -9.33 -17.05 -14.07
N TRP A 439 -8.25 -17.52 -13.44
CA TRP A 439 -8.19 -18.85 -12.86
C TRP A 439 -9.06 -18.96 -11.62
N ILE A 440 -8.86 -18.19 -10.55
CA ILE A 440 -9.71 -18.27 -9.34
C ILE A 440 -11.20 -18.00 -9.61
N TYR A 441 -11.51 -17.07 -10.52
CA TYR A 441 -12.90 -16.72 -10.87
C TYR A 441 -13.55 -17.71 -11.85
N ASN A 442 -12.76 -18.65 -12.39
CA ASN A 442 -13.21 -19.65 -13.37
C ASN A 442 -13.89 -19.04 -14.61
N ASN A 443 -13.36 -17.92 -15.07
CA ASN A 443 -13.85 -17.20 -16.23
C ASN A 443 -12.67 -16.55 -16.94
N ALA A 444 -12.49 -16.86 -18.23
CA ALA A 444 -11.38 -16.33 -19.03
C ALA A 444 -11.37 -14.80 -19.14
N ALA A 445 -12.49 -14.12 -18.85
CA ALA A 445 -12.55 -12.67 -18.79
C ALA A 445 -11.92 -12.07 -17.50
N GLY A 446 -11.73 -12.88 -16.46
CA GLY A 446 -11.31 -12.40 -15.15
C GLY A 446 -12.42 -11.70 -14.36
N ILE A 447 -12.04 -11.05 -13.27
CA ILE A 447 -12.97 -10.41 -12.32
C ILE A 447 -13.37 -8.98 -12.71
N ARG A 448 -12.65 -8.34 -13.64
CA ARG A 448 -12.84 -6.94 -14.02
C ARG A 448 -13.76 -6.82 -15.25
N ASN A 449 -14.34 -5.64 -15.45
CA ASN A 449 -15.32 -5.39 -16.53
C ASN A 449 -14.74 -5.51 -17.95
N TYR A 450 -13.45 -5.23 -18.10
CA TYR A 450 -12.74 -5.31 -19.37
C TYR A 450 -11.37 -5.92 -19.15
N LEU A 451 -10.88 -6.64 -20.15
CA LEU A 451 -9.48 -7.03 -20.19
C LEU A 451 -8.58 -5.79 -20.29
N TYR A 452 -7.42 -5.85 -19.66
CA TYR A 452 -6.39 -4.83 -19.80
C TYR A 452 -5.76 -4.93 -21.18
N SER A 453 -5.94 -3.91 -22.01
CA SER A 453 -5.56 -3.94 -23.42
C SER A 453 -5.24 -2.54 -23.92
N THR A 454 -4.28 -2.43 -24.84
CA THR A 454 -4.03 -1.17 -25.56
C THR A 454 -5.05 -0.88 -26.66
N SER A 455 -6.00 -1.79 -26.91
CA SER A 455 -7.08 -1.58 -27.88
C SER A 455 -8.28 -0.89 -27.24
N LEU A 456 -8.68 0.27 -27.76
CA LEU A 456 -9.89 0.97 -27.33
C LEU A 456 -11.19 0.23 -27.69
N SER A 457 -11.14 -0.76 -28.59
CA SER A 457 -12.30 -1.62 -28.86
C SER A 457 -12.45 -2.75 -27.83
N THR A 458 -11.34 -3.25 -27.29
CA THR A 458 -11.34 -4.28 -26.25
C THR A 458 -11.60 -3.67 -24.88
N ASN A 459 -11.02 -2.50 -24.62
CA ASN A 459 -11.22 -1.75 -23.38
C ASN A 459 -11.43 -0.26 -23.70
N PRO A 460 -12.69 0.20 -23.76
CA PRO A 460 -13.06 1.54 -24.17
C PRO A 460 -12.96 2.59 -23.05
N LEU A 461 -12.45 2.22 -21.86
CA LEU A 461 -12.45 3.11 -20.71
C LEU A 461 -11.57 4.34 -20.94
N THR A 462 -12.16 5.50 -20.64
CA THR A 462 -11.53 6.83 -20.64
C THR A 462 -11.92 7.59 -19.36
N TYR A 463 -11.21 8.69 -19.07
CA TYR A 463 -11.35 9.41 -17.81
C TYR A 463 -12.79 9.87 -17.49
N ALA A 464 -13.50 10.48 -18.46
CA ALA A 464 -14.90 10.87 -18.26
C ALA A 464 -15.88 9.68 -18.34
N GLY A 465 -15.45 8.55 -18.92
CA GLY A 465 -16.21 7.30 -18.93
C GLY A 465 -16.49 6.74 -17.54
N THR A 466 -15.79 7.22 -16.52
CA THR A 466 -16.01 6.86 -15.11
C THR A 466 -16.95 7.80 -14.35
N ASN A 467 -17.48 8.85 -14.99
CA ASN A 467 -18.40 9.81 -14.34
C ASN A 467 -19.72 9.18 -13.87
N SER A 468 -20.20 8.17 -14.60
CA SER A 468 -21.42 7.42 -14.28
C SER A 468 -21.19 6.28 -13.28
N LEU A 469 -19.96 6.11 -12.81
CA LEU A 469 -19.54 4.95 -12.02
C LEU A 469 -19.25 5.40 -10.59
N ASN A 470 -19.99 4.82 -9.65
CA ASN A 470 -20.00 5.15 -8.22
C ASN A 470 -19.29 4.09 -7.35
N GLU A 471 -18.58 3.16 -7.99
CA GLU A 471 -17.79 2.12 -7.34
C GLU A 471 -16.31 2.27 -7.70
N VAL A 472 -15.44 1.87 -6.78
CA VAL A 472 -13.97 1.92 -6.95
C VAL A 472 -13.50 1.11 -8.17
N TYR A 473 -14.15 -0.01 -8.48
CA TYR A 473 -13.75 -0.97 -9.52
C TYR A 473 -13.75 -0.41 -10.95
N ALA A 474 -14.57 0.61 -11.20
CA ALA A 474 -14.58 1.27 -12.49
C ALA A 474 -13.38 2.21 -12.70
N ILE A 475 -12.98 2.88 -11.62
CA ILE A 475 -11.84 3.81 -11.60
C ILE A 475 -10.53 3.01 -11.59
N ASP A 476 -10.53 1.89 -10.85
CA ASP A 476 -9.55 0.82 -10.90
C ASP A 476 -9.22 0.38 -12.33
N THR A 477 -10.20 -0.21 -13.03
CA THR A 477 -9.93 -0.77 -14.36
C THR A 477 -9.45 0.33 -15.32
N LEU A 478 -9.96 1.56 -15.22
CA LEU A 478 -9.44 2.68 -16.00
C LEU A 478 -7.96 2.95 -15.68
N TRP A 479 -7.62 3.13 -14.41
CA TRP A 479 -6.28 3.52 -13.98
C TRP A 479 -5.24 2.45 -14.33
N ALA A 480 -5.52 1.18 -14.04
CA ALA A 480 -4.69 0.06 -14.45
C ALA A 480 -4.51 0.01 -15.98
N THR A 481 -5.57 0.30 -16.75
CA THR A 481 -5.46 0.35 -18.22
C THR A 481 -4.63 1.53 -18.72
N ILE A 482 -4.70 2.70 -18.07
CA ILE A 482 -3.81 3.83 -18.35
C ILE A 482 -2.35 3.43 -18.13
N LEU A 483 -2.04 2.79 -17.00
CA LEU A 483 -0.69 2.32 -16.70
C LEU A 483 -0.25 1.19 -17.65
N TYR A 484 -1.18 0.39 -18.16
CA TYR A 484 -0.91 -0.60 -19.21
C TYR A 484 -0.48 0.05 -20.53
N GLU A 485 -1.04 1.21 -20.90
CA GLU A 485 -0.54 2.01 -22.04
C GLU A 485 0.87 2.55 -21.77
N VAL A 486 1.14 3.03 -20.54
CA VAL A 486 2.48 3.49 -20.12
C VAL A 486 3.50 2.38 -20.24
N LEU A 487 3.17 1.18 -19.72
CA LEU A 487 4.02 -0.01 -19.79
C LEU A 487 4.41 -0.32 -21.24
N TRP A 488 3.45 -0.43 -22.15
CA TRP A 488 3.77 -0.77 -23.54
C TRP A 488 4.53 0.33 -24.26
N ASN A 489 4.22 1.60 -24.02
CA ASN A 489 5.01 2.69 -24.60
C ASN A 489 6.48 2.65 -24.14
N LEU A 490 6.74 2.31 -22.87
CA LEU A 490 8.10 2.16 -22.35
C LEU A 490 8.78 0.88 -22.83
N VAL A 491 8.06 -0.24 -22.95
CA VAL A 491 8.57 -1.49 -23.53
C VAL A 491 8.92 -1.32 -25.01
N ASP A 492 8.13 -0.56 -25.78
CA ASP A 492 8.41 -0.27 -27.19
C ASP A 492 9.72 0.53 -27.35
N ILE A 493 10.12 1.33 -26.36
CA ILE A 493 11.33 2.17 -26.38
C ILE A 493 12.55 1.44 -25.80
N HIS A 494 12.40 0.82 -24.62
CA HIS A 494 13.49 0.27 -23.82
C HIS A 494 13.58 -1.27 -23.88
N GLY A 495 12.64 -1.92 -24.56
CA GLY A 495 12.54 -3.38 -24.62
C GLY A 495 12.02 -3.98 -23.32
N ILE A 496 12.03 -5.32 -23.27
CA ILE A 496 11.65 -6.14 -22.11
C ILE A 496 12.61 -7.32 -21.99
N THR A 497 12.97 -7.67 -20.76
CA THR A 497 13.85 -8.82 -20.44
C THR A 497 13.04 -9.95 -19.78
N ALA A 498 13.56 -11.17 -19.84
CA ALA A 498 13.01 -12.32 -19.11
C ALA A 498 13.57 -12.42 -17.68
N THR A 499 14.21 -11.37 -17.17
CA THR A 499 14.82 -11.40 -15.83
C THR A 499 13.74 -11.18 -14.78
N ARG A 500 13.75 -11.97 -13.70
CA ARG A 500 12.82 -11.79 -12.58
C ARG A 500 13.09 -10.51 -11.77
N LYS A 501 14.24 -9.87 -12.00
CA LYS A 501 14.74 -8.69 -11.27
C LYS A 501 15.14 -7.58 -12.24
N PRO A 502 15.02 -6.31 -11.84
CA PRO A 502 15.52 -5.19 -12.62
C PRO A 502 17.05 -5.23 -12.75
N VAL A 503 17.52 -4.94 -13.96
CA VAL A 503 18.93 -4.59 -14.21
C VAL A 503 19.00 -3.08 -14.35
N PHE A 504 19.87 -2.43 -13.57
CA PHE A 504 19.97 -0.98 -13.51
C PHE A 504 21.19 -0.45 -14.26
N SER A 505 21.00 0.66 -14.99
CA SER A 505 22.06 1.57 -15.38
C SER A 505 22.08 2.73 -14.39
N GLY A 506 23.00 2.70 -13.44
CA GLY A 506 22.94 3.54 -12.25
C GLY A 506 21.70 3.22 -11.42
N LYS A 507 20.69 4.09 -11.45
CA LYS A 507 19.42 3.95 -10.70
C LYS A 507 18.21 3.67 -11.60
N ILE A 508 18.43 3.67 -12.92
CA ILE A 508 17.38 3.58 -13.93
C ILE A 508 17.29 2.13 -14.38
N PRO A 509 16.13 1.46 -14.24
CA PRO A 509 15.91 0.16 -14.87
C PRO A 509 16.17 0.22 -16.38
N THR A 510 16.84 -0.80 -16.90
CA THR A 510 17.26 -0.83 -18.30
C THR A 510 16.17 -1.26 -19.27
N ASP A 511 15.13 -1.95 -18.79
CA ASP A 511 13.98 -2.37 -19.58
C ASP A 511 12.72 -1.57 -19.23
N GLY A 512 11.78 -1.52 -20.18
CA GLY A 512 10.55 -0.75 -20.08
C GLY A 512 9.57 -1.24 -19.03
N ARG A 513 9.55 -2.55 -18.72
CA ARG A 513 8.66 -3.12 -17.69
C ARG A 513 9.06 -2.63 -16.30
N PHE A 514 10.31 -2.84 -15.92
CA PHE A 514 10.77 -2.40 -14.61
C PHE A 514 10.88 -0.87 -14.52
N LEU A 515 11.15 -0.17 -15.64
CA LEU A 515 11.07 1.30 -15.66
C LEU A 515 9.64 1.79 -15.40
N ALA A 516 8.62 1.20 -16.04
CA ALA A 516 7.22 1.54 -15.78
C ALA A 516 6.85 1.34 -14.31
N MET A 517 7.21 0.18 -13.73
CA MET A 517 6.97 -0.10 -12.31
C MET A 517 7.71 0.89 -11.40
N LYS A 518 8.97 1.21 -11.71
CA LYS A 518 9.77 2.16 -10.94
C LYS A 518 9.16 3.56 -10.95
N LEU A 519 8.70 4.04 -12.11
CA LEU A 519 8.07 5.36 -12.23
C LEU A 519 6.73 5.41 -11.47
N VAL A 520 5.98 4.31 -11.43
CA VAL A 520 4.76 4.20 -10.63
C VAL A 520 5.06 4.25 -9.13
N VAL A 521 6.06 3.49 -8.66
CA VAL A 521 6.50 3.53 -7.25
C VAL A 521 6.96 4.92 -6.84
N ASP A 522 7.80 5.57 -7.66
CA ASP A 522 8.28 6.93 -7.38
C ASP A 522 7.13 7.95 -7.46
N GLY A 523 6.18 7.78 -8.38
CA GLY A 523 4.99 8.62 -8.46
C GLY A 523 4.12 8.57 -7.21
N MET A 524 3.94 7.38 -6.62
CA MET A 524 3.21 7.22 -5.34
C MET A 524 3.87 8.01 -4.20
N ALA A 525 5.20 8.04 -4.15
CA ALA A 525 5.94 8.79 -3.12
C ALA A 525 5.90 10.32 -3.34
N LEU A 526 5.67 10.77 -4.58
CA LEU A 526 5.64 12.20 -4.94
C LEU A 526 4.26 12.84 -4.78
N GLN A 527 3.20 12.09 -5.08
CA GLN A 527 1.82 12.60 -5.18
C GLN A 527 1.25 13.09 -3.83
N PRO A 528 0.23 13.98 -3.83
CA PRO A 528 -0.43 14.39 -2.60
C PRO A 528 -1.22 13.25 -1.95
N CYS A 529 -1.57 13.43 -0.68
CA CYS A 529 -2.60 12.62 -0.02
C CYS A 529 -3.95 12.76 -0.75
N ASN A 530 -4.66 11.65 -0.97
CA ASN A 530 -5.94 11.55 -1.69
C ASN A 530 -5.90 12.13 -3.13
N PRO A 531 -4.92 11.72 -3.97
CA PRO A 531 -4.69 12.31 -5.27
C PRO A 531 -5.86 12.06 -6.24
N THR A 532 -6.00 12.94 -7.21
CA THR A 532 -6.84 12.75 -8.39
C THR A 532 -6.04 12.10 -9.53
N THR A 533 -6.71 11.52 -10.53
CA THR A 533 -6.01 10.88 -11.66
C THR A 533 -5.02 11.83 -12.37
N PRO A 534 -5.37 13.10 -12.69
CA PRO A 534 -4.40 14.02 -13.28
C PRO A 534 -3.19 14.32 -12.38
N GLN A 535 -3.37 14.32 -11.05
CA GLN A 535 -2.26 14.55 -10.11
C GLN A 535 -1.33 13.34 -10.03
N ALA A 536 -1.88 12.12 -10.05
CA ALA A 536 -1.08 10.90 -10.13
C ALA A 536 -0.33 10.80 -11.47
N THR A 537 -0.96 11.21 -12.58
CA THR A 537 -0.31 11.35 -13.90
C THR A 537 0.88 12.30 -13.82
N ASP A 538 0.68 13.51 -13.30
CA ASP A 538 1.75 14.50 -13.12
C ASP A 538 2.87 13.96 -12.23
N ALA A 539 2.55 13.26 -11.14
CA ALA A 539 3.54 12.67 -10.24
C ALA A 539 4.40 11.59 -10.93
N ILE A 540 3.82 10.77 -11.82
CA ILE A 540 4.58 9.78 -12.61
C ILE A 540 5.51 10.47 -13.64
N ILE A 541 5.07 11.58 -14.23
CA ILE A 541 5.90 12.38 -15.14
C ILE A 541 7.04 13.09 -14.39
N ASP A 542 6.77 13.56 -13.18
CA ASP A 542 7.79 14.11 -12.29
C ASP A 542 8.76 13.02 -11.81
N ALA A 543 8.29 11.79 -11.56
CA ALA A 543 9.16 10.66 -11.29
C ALA A 543 10.15 10.41 -12.44
N ASP A 544 9.70 10.46 -13.70
CA ASP A 544 10.59 10.35 -14.87
C ASP A 544 11.57 11.52 -14.95
N THR A 545 11.11 12.73 -14.64
CA THR A 545 11.97 13.92 -14.57
C THR A 545 13.07 13.75 -13.54
N ALA A 546 12.75 13.29 -12.33
CA ALA A 546 13.70 13.07 -11.26
C ALA A 546 14.68 11.92 -11.55
N LEU A 547 14.18 10.84 -12.16
CA LEU A 547 14.94 9.60 -12.36
C LEU A 547 15.80 9.63 -13.62
N THR A 548 15.24 10.08 -14.74
CA THR A 548 15.86 9.98 -16.08
C THR A 548 16.20 11.33 -16.69
N GLY A 549 15.81 12.44 -16.04
CA GLY A 549 15.85 13.77 -16.65
C GLY A 549 14.67 14.04 -17.58
N GLY A 550 13.63 13.20 -17.58
CA GLY A 550 12.40 13.43 -18.35
C GLY A 550 12.47 12.94 -19.80
N VAL A 551 13.36 11.98 -20.11
CA VAL A 551 13.55 11.51 -21.50
C VAL A 551 12.35 10.72 -22.03
N ASN A 552 11.45 10.27 -21.15
CA ASN A 552 10.27 9.47 -21.52
C ASN A 552 8.97 10.28 -21.56
N LYS A 553 9.02 11.59 -21.33
CA LYS A 553 7.82 12.45 -21.25
C LYS A 553 6.87 12.30 -22.45
N CYS A 554 7.40 12.17 -23.67
CA CYS A 554 6.57 11.94 -24.86
C CYS A 554 5.78 10.63 -24.77
N ALA A 555 6.44 9.54 -24.40
CA ALA A 555 5.83 8.22 -24.24
C ALA A 555 4.76 8.21 -23.15
N LEU A 556 5.07 8.83 -22.01
CA LEU A 556 4.17 8.94 -20.86
C LEU A 556 2.93 9.77 -21.22
N TRP A 557 3.11 11.01 -21.69
CA TRP A 557 1.97 11.86 -22.04
C TRP A 557 1.10 11.26 -23.14
N THR A 558 1.69 10.55 -24.11
CA THR A 558 0.93 9.84 -25.16
C THR A 558 0.03 8.76 -24.56
N ALA A 559 0.53 7.97 -23.60
CA ALA A 559 -0.25 6.94 -22.91
C ALA A 559 -1.41 7.56 -22.12
N PHE A 560 -1.12 8.58 -21.31
CA PHE A 560 -2.14 9.27 -20.50
C PHE A 560 -3.20 9.95 -21.36
N ALA A 561 -2.78 10.69 -22.39
CA ALA A 561 -3.67 11.38 -23.31
C ALA A 561 -4.59 10.41 -24.04
N LYS A 562 -4.11 9.24 -24.47
CA LYS A 562 -4.92 8.24 -25.19
C LYS A 562 -6.22 7.85 -24.46
N ARG A 563 -6.21 7.88 -23.13
CA ARG A 563 -7.37 7.52 -22.28
C ARG A 563 -8.00 8.73 -21.58
N GLY A 564 -7.73 9.93 -22.08
CA GLY A 564 -8.37 11.15 -21.59
C GLY A 564 -7.75 11.72 -20.31
N SER A 565 -6.53 11.32 -19.94
CA SER A 565 -5.76 11.85 -18.81
C SER A 565 -4.57 12.73 -19.23
N GLY A 566 -4.65 13.36 -20.41
CA GLY A 566 -3.64 14.31 -20.90
C GLY A 566 -3.59 15.61 -20.10
N ALA A 567 -2.69 16.52 -20.47
CA ALA A 567 -2.30 17.68 -19.65
C ALA A 567 -3.42 18.69 -19.33
N ASN A 568 -4.52 18.64 -20.08
CA ASN A 568 -5.70 19.47 -19.85
C ASN A 568 -6.88 18.73 -19.20
N ALA A 569 -6.67 17.49 -18.74
CA ALA A 569 -7.64 16.71 -17.97
C ALA A 569 -7.88 17.39 -16.63
N LYS A 570 -9.12 17.33 -16.12
CA LYS A 570 -9.48 17.99 -14.87
C LYS A 570 -10.41 17.15 -14.04
N ARG A 571 -10.15 17.17 -12.74
CA ARG A 571 -11.12 16.76 -11.74
C ARG A 571 -11.93 17.98 -11.28
N ASN A 572 -13.18 18.09 -11.73
CA ASN A 572 -14.10 19.13 -11.24
C ASN A 572 -14.76 18.67 -9.93
N SER A 573 -15.73 19.40 -9.39
CA SER A 573 -16.47 18.98 -8.18
C SER A 573 -17.34 17.74 -8.41
N GLY A 574 -17.73 17.04 -7.33
CA GLY A 574 -18.66 15.91 -7.40
C GLY A 574 -18.04 14.66 -8.01
N THR A 575 -18.65 14.05 -9.03
CA THR A 575 -18.07 12.97 -9.86
C THR A 575 -17.62 13.45 -11.24
N ASN A 576 -17.60 14.77 -11.49
CA ASN A 576 -17.41 15.32 -12.82
C ASN A 576 -15.92 15.38 -13.21
N ARG A 577 -15.48 14.37 -13.96
CA ARG A 577 -14.16 14.31 -14.60
C ARG A 577 -14.27 14.81 -16.03
N LYS A 578 -13.34 15.69 -16.41
CA LYS A 578 -13.21 16.19 -17.77
C LYS A 578 -11.97 15.58 -18.40
N GLU A 579 -12.16 14.93 -19.55
CA GLU A 579 -11.05 14.39 -20.32
C GLU A 579 -10.13 15.47 -20.85
N GLY A 580 -8.86 15.10 -20.91
CA GLY A 580 -7.82 15.81 -21.63
C GLY A 580 -7.08 14.88 -22.57
N TYR A 581 -6.85 15.34 -23.79
CA TYR A 581 -6.09 14.60 -24.81
C TYR A 581 -4.82 15.35 -25.23
N THR A 582 -4.52 16.48 -24.57
CA THR A 582 -3.38 17.31 -24.91
C THR A 582 -2.08 16.67 -24.44
N ILE A 583 -1.16 16.46 -25.37
CA ILE A 583 0.27 16.28 -25.10
C ILE A 583 0.89 17.69 -25.08
N PRO A 584 1.66 18.08 -24.05
CA PRO A 584 2.26 19.41 -23.99
C PRO A 584 3.19 19.69 -25.18
N ALA A 585 3.23 20.95 -25.64
CA ALA A 585 4.06 21.33 -26.78
C ALA A 585 5.56 21.14 -26.48
N GLY A 586 6.31 20.60 -27.45
CA GLY A 586 7.75 20.38 -27.34
C GLY A 586 8.17 19.22 -26.45
N VAL A 587 7.21 18.40 -25.98
CA VAL A 587 7.46 17.14 -25.28
C VAL A 587 7.72 16.00 -26.28
N CYS A 588 6.95 16.00 -27.36
CA CYS A 588 7.20 15.33 -28.62
C CYS A 588 7.44 16.44 -29.68
#